data_AF-A0A653HML4-F1
#
_entry.id   AF-A0A653HML4-F1
#
_cell.length_a   1.000
_cell.length_b   1.000
_cell.length_c   1.000
_cell.angle_alpha   90.00
_cell.angle_beta   90.00
_cell.angle_gamma   90.00
#
_symmetry.space_group_name_H-M   'P 1'
#
loop_
_entity.id
_entity.type
_entity.pdbx_description
1 polymer ?
#
loop_
_entity_poly.entity_id
_entity_poly.type
_entity_poly.pdbx_seq_one_letter_code
_entity_poly.pdbx_strand_id
1 'polypeptide(L)'
;MITLTNIFHGLWRQSIVRCADNSGVIKACIIGIGKNKWGTGKIGDRIRVSIRDKTSDCSVSEKTPKGIIIRRKKETKRKDGSYIKFDDNAFVIIAKNKLKATKIKGPVAMETKHNSKNLARYIFYLKKKKKKKKKKKKKKKKKKKKKKKKKALKSIEKSNRLNNDSCFVVEYITMVKHFI
;
A
#
# COMPACT_ATOMS: atom_id res chain seq x y z
N MET A 1 -23.82 13.38 -12.84
CA MET A 1 -23.33 14.73 -12.43
C MET A 1 -21.95 14.60 -11.78
N ILE A 2 -20.87 14.93 -12.48
CA ILE A 2 -19.59 15.20 -11.81
C ILE A 2 -19.76 16.58 -11.17
N THR A 3 -19.98 16.63 -9.86
CA THR A 3 -20.14 17.88 -9.12
C THR A 3 -18.96 18.81 -9.38
N LEU A 4 -19.22 20.10 -9.65
CA LEU A 4 -18.19 21.15 -9.88
C LEU A 4 -17.11 21.19 -8.80
N THR A 5 -17.41 20.64 -7.62
CA THR A 5 -16.46 20.42 -6.52
C THR A 5 -15.21 19.69 -6.97
N ASN A 6 -15.27 18.69 -7.86
CA ASN A 6 -14.07 17.91 -8.22
C ASN A 6 -13.00 18.72 -8.98
N ILE A 7 -13.32 19.86 -9.58
CA ILE A 7 -12.38 20.66 -10.38
C ILE A 7 -11.40 21.42 -9.48
N PHE A 8 -11.84 21.88 -8.30
CA PHE A 8 -11.09 22.84 -7.48
C PHE A 8 -10.19 22.24 -6.37
N HIS A 9 -10.25 20.94 -6.09
CA HIS A 9 -9.53 20.32 -4.94
C HIS A 9 -8.02 20.05 -5.16
N GLY A 10 -7.36 20.85 -6.00
CA GLY A 10 -5.91 20.82 -6.17
C GLY A 10 -5.14 21.29 -4.94
N LEU A 11 -3.83 21.07 -4.95
CA LEU A 11 -2.93 21.66 -3.96
C LEU A 11 -2.41 22.98 -4.51
N TRP A 12 -2.94 24.08 -4.00
CA TRP A 12 -2.54 25.42 -4.39
C TRP A 12 -1.59 26.03 -3.37
N ARG A 13 -1.07 27.22 -3.66
CA ARG A 13 -0.50 28.08 -2.62
C ARG A 13 -1.59 28.36 -1.57
N GLN A 14 -1.16 28.62 -0.34
CA GLN A 14 -2.00 28.78 0.85
C GLN A 14 -2.77 27.53 1.31
N SER A 15 -2.79 26.44 0.53
CA SER A 15 -3.40 25.18 0.96
C SER A 15 -2.71 24.61 2.19
N ILE A 16 -3.49 24.13 3.15
CA ILE A 16 -3.01 23.42 4.34
C ILE A 16 -2.85 21.93 4.03
N VAL A 17 -1.70 21.38 4.38
CA VAL A 17 -1.35 19.97 4.16
C VAL A 17 -0.80 19.33 5.43
N ARG A 18 -1.09 18.04 5.59
CA ARG A 18 -0.61 17.26 6.75
C ARG A 18 0.81 16.75 6.51
N CYS A 19 1.63 16.79 7.54
CA CYS A 19 2.94 16.14 7.47
C CYS A 19 2.78 14.64 7.72
N ALA A 20 3.35 13.83 6.85
CA ALA A 20 3.28 12.38 6.89
C ALA A 20 4.63 11.75 7.21
N ASP A 21 5.39 12.35 8.11
CA ASP A 21 6.64 11.80 8.60
C ASP A 21 6.76 11.91 10.13
N ASN A 22 7.91 11.50 10.67
CA ASN A 22 8.21 11.57 12.10
C ASN A 22 9.08 12.77 12.48
N SER A 23 9.06 13.86 11.70
CA SER A 23 9.82 15.09 12.01
C SER A 23 9.26 15.91 13.18
N GLY A 24 8.02 15.64 13.59
CA GLY A 24 7.29 16.38 14.62
C GLY A 24 6.38 17.49 14.07
N VAL A 25 6.41 17.78 12.77
CA VAL A 25 5.44 18.69 12.15
C VAL A 25 4.09 17.99 12.02
N ILE A 26 2.99 18.69 12.30
CA ILE A 26 1.62 18.17 12.18
C ILE A 26 0.98 18.70 10.89
N LYS A 27 0.94 20.02 10.72
CA LYS A 27 0.37 20.69 9.53
C LYS A 27 1.25 21.84 9.07
N ALA A 28 1.25 22.09 7.77
CA ALA A 28 1.94 23.20 7.16
C ALA A 28 1.13 23.80 6.01
N CYS A 29 1.38 25.07 5.74
CA CYS A 29 0.77 25.83 4.65
C CYS A 29 1.74 25.87 3.47
N ILE A 30 1.26 25.55 2.27
CA ILE A 30 2.09 25.64 1.04
C ILE A 30 2.31 27.10 0.69
N ILE A 31 3.55 27.55 0.68
CA ILE A 31 3.91 28.92 0.27
C ILE A 31 4.53 28.97 -1.12
N GLY A 32 5.00 27.84 -1.65
CA GLY A 32 5.53 27.76 -3.01
C GLY A 32 5.52 26.34 -3.55
N ILE A 33 5.29 26.24 -4.86
CA ILE A 33 5.32 25.00 -5.63
C ILE A 33 6.46 25.14 -6.63
N GLY A 34 7.49 24.31 -6.53
CA GLY A 34 8.80 24.61 -7.12
C GLY A 34 8.81 24.75 -8.64
N LYS A 35 8.27 23.77 -9.38
CA LYS A 35 8.29 23.77 -10.85
C LYS A 35 7.04 24.38 -11.49
N ASN A 36 5.98 24.57 -10.72
CA ASN A 36 4.68 24.94 -11.26
C ASN A 36 4.24 26.27 -10.64
N LYS A 37 4.63 27.38 -11.28
CA LYS A 37 4.34 28.74 -10.76
C LYS A 37 2.84 29.04 -10.73
N TRP A 38 2.08 28.57 -11.72
CA TRP A 38 0.65 28.91 -11.91
C TRP A 38 -0.30 27.72 -11.80
N GLY A 39 0.18 26.54 -11.45
CA GLY A 39 -0.65 25.35 -11.37
C GLY A 39 -0.66 24.69 -10.00
N THR A 40 -1.33 23.54 -9.95
CA THR A 40 -1.48 22.76 -8.71
C THR A 40 -0.28 21.85 -8.47
N GLY A 41 0.05 21.64 -7.20
CA GLY A 41 1.04 20.68 -6.75
C GLY A 41 0.60 19.25 -7.07
N LYS A 42 1.44 18.52 -7.80
CA LYS A 42 1.26 17.10 -8.14
C LYS A 42 2.05 16.23 -7.16
N ILE A 43 1.72 14.95 -7.13
CA ILE A 43 2.48 13.97 -6.34
C ILE A 43 3.93 13.94 -6.85
N GLY A 44 4.89 14.06 -5.94
CA GLY A 44 6.31 14.12 -6.25
C GLY A 44 6.87 15.54 -6.40
N ASP A 45 6.02 16.57 -6.48
CA ASP A 45 6.51 17.95 -6.59
C ASP A 45 7.19 18.42 -5.32
N ARG A 46 8.26 19.20 -5.50
CA ARG A 46 8.91 19.94 -4.41
C ARG A 46 8.07 21.16 -4.06
N ILE A 47 7.84 21.35 -2.77
CA ILE A 47 7.12 22.47 -2.21
C ILE A 47 7.96 23.19 -1.16
N ARG A 48 7.70 24.48 -0.97
CA ARG A 48 8.14 25.23 0.19
C ARG A 48 6.93 25.45 1.08
N VAL A 49 7.06 25.17 2.37
CA VAL A 49 5.94 25.24 3.30
C VAL A 49 6.29 26.13 4.50
N SER A 50 5.29 26.77 5.08
CA SER A 50 5.36 27.43 6.39
C SER A 50 4.71 26.51 7.42
N ILE A 51 5.42 26.20 8.50
CA ILE A 51 4.89 25.33 9.56
C ILE A 51 3.78 26.08 10.30
N ARG A 52 2.61 25.44 10.41
CA ARG A 52 1.46 26.01 11.15
C ARG A 52 1.29 25.35 12.51
N ASP A 53 1.61 24.05 12.59
CA ASP A 53 1.41 23.26 13.79
C ASP A 53 2.50 22.17 13.89
N LYS A 54 3.09 22.01 15.08
CA LYS A 54 4.19 21.10 15.39
C LYS A 54 4.16 20.66 16.85
N THR A 55 4.71 19.49 17.13
CA THR A 55 4.93 18.99 18.50
C THR A 55 6.09 19.73 19.17
N SER A 56 6.18 19.64 20.50
CA SER A 56 7.33 20.13 21.30
C SER A 56 8.65 19.56 20.78
N ASP A 57 8.68 18.25 20.51
CA ASP A 57 9.89 17.50 20.15
C ASP A 57 10.23 17.62 18.65
N CYS A 58 9.78 18.69 17.99
CA CYS A 58 9.96 18.84 16.55
C CYS A 58 11.41 19.10 16.18
N SER A 59 11.98 18.19 15.39
CA SER A 59 13.36 18.25 14.87
C SER A 59 13.60 19.35 13.80
N VAL A 60 12.58 20.16 13.47
CA VAL A 60 12.64 21.15 12.39
C VAL A 60 12.75 22.55 12.98
N SER A 61 13.97 23.11 12.90
CA SER A 61 14.28 24.49 13.30
C SER A 61 13.89 25.53 12.26
N GLU A 62 13.97 25.19 10.96
CA GLU A 62 13.65 26.11 9.87
C GLU A 62 12.17 26.55 9.90
N LYS A 63 11.92 27.87 9.85
CA LYS A 63 10.55 28.43 9.75
C LYS A 63 9.83 28.03 8.46
N THR A 64 10.57 27.93 7.35
CA THR A 64 10.01 27.58 6.03
C THR A 64 10.73 26.39 5.37
N PRO A 65 10.53 25.16 5.84
CA PRO A 65 11.23 24.00 5.30
C PRO A 65 10.77 23.65 3.88
N LYS A 66 11.62 22.92 3.16
CA LYS A 66 11.26 22.30 1.87
C LYS A 66 10.60 20.94 2.11
N GLY A 67 9.71 20.56 1.21
CA GLY A 67 8.98 19.30 1.27
C GLY A 67 8.71 18.68 -0.09
N ILE A 68 8.20 17.45 -0.08
CA ILE A 68 7.70 16.74 -1.26
C ILE A 68 6.27 16.28 -1.00
N ILE A 69 5.37 16.51 -1.95
CA ILE A 69 4.00 16.00 -1.90
C ILE A 69 4.01 14.49 -2.12
N ILE A 70 3.40 13.73 -1.20
CA ILE A 70 3.35 12.26 -1.28
C ILE A 70 1.94 11.72 -1.53
N ARG A 71 0.90 12.46 -1.12
CA ARG A 71 -0.51 12.12 -1.29
C ARG A 71 -1.30 13.35 -1.67
N ARG A 72 -2.29 13.16 -2.54
CA ARG A 72 -3.16 14.21 -3.08
C ARG A 72 -4.59 13.67 -3.17
N LYS A 73 -5.56 14.46 -2.69
CA LYS A 73 -7.00 14.15 -2.71
C LYS A 73 -7.62 14.30 -4.10
N LYS A 74 -7.12 15.22 -4.92
CA LYS A 74 -7.49 15.30 -6.34
C LYS A 74 -6.84 14.16 -7.13
N GLU A 75 -7.59 13.53 -8.04
CA GLU A 75 -7.05 12.44 -8.82
C GLU A 75 -5.84 12.84 -9.68
N THR A 76 -4.89 11.92 -9.80
CA THR A 76 -3.74 12.04 -10.69
C THR A 76 -3.83 10.95 -11.75
N LYS A 77 -3.82 11.35 -13.02
CA LYS A 77 -3.83 10.44 -14.16
C LYS A 77 -2.44 9.81 -14.35
N ARG A 78 -2.38 8.50 -14.56
CA ARG A 78 -1.16 7.76 -14.89
C ARG A 78 -1.00 7.61 -16.41
N LYS A 79 0.20 7.21 -16.83
CA LYS A 79 0.51 6.93 -18.25
C LYS A 79 -0.32 5.78 -18.83
N ASP A 80 -0.70 4.81 -17.99
CA ASP A 80 -1.58 3.69 -18.37
C ASP A 80 -3.08 4.07 -18.42
N GLY A 81 -3.42 5.36 -18.22
CA GLY A 81 -4.79 5.85 -18.20
C GLY A 81 -5.52 5.67 -16.87
N SER A 82 -4.97 4.89 -15.92
CA SER A 82 -5.57 4.72 -14.60
C SER A 82 -5.46 5.99 -13.75
N TYR A 83 -6.39 6.18 -12.81
CA TYR A 83 -6.36 7.29 -11.86
C TYR A 83 -5.93 6.82 -10.47
N ILE A 84 -5.17 7.66 -9.77
CA ILE A 84 -4.87 7.48 -8.34
C ILE A 84 -5.44 8.64 -7.53
N LYS A 85 -6.12 8.31 -6.43
CA LYS A 85 -6.67 9.25 -5.46
C LYS A 85 -6.35 8.77 -4.04
N PHE A 86 -6.09 9.71 -3.14
CA PHE A 86 -5.91 9.45 -1.72
C PHE A 86 -7.00 10.15 -0.91
N ASP A 87 -7.17 9.72 0.35
CA ASP A 87 -8.17 10.30 1.24
C ASP A 87 -7.75 11.69 1.74
N ASP A 88 -6.45 11.91 1.93
CA ASP A 88 -5.86 13.13 2.45
C ASP A 88 -4.74 13.72 1.57
N ASN A 89 -4.48 15.01 1.77
CA ASN A 89 -3.32 15.70 1.21
C ASN A 89 -2.16 15.64 2.21
N ALA A 90 -1.02 15.12 1.78
CA ALA A 90 0.12 14.98 2.66
C ALA A 90 1.47 15.20 1.98
N PHE A 91 2.42 15.69 2.78
CA PHE A 91 3.79 15.95 2.37
C PHE A 91 4.80 15.38 3.37
N VAL A 92 6.06 15.33 2.97
CA VAL A 92 7.20 14.95 3.83
C VAL A 92 8.29 16.01 3.72
N ILE A 93 9.05 16.20 4.79
CA ILE A 93 10.10 17.23 4.85
C ILE A 93 11.40 16.71 4.25
N ILE A 94 12.04 17.58 3.46
CA ILE A 94 13.33 17.31 2.83
C ILE A 94 14.35 18.41 3.14
N ALA A 95 15.60 18.00 3.31
CA ALA A 95 16.76 18.88 3.43
C ALA A 95 17.86 18.37 2.50
N LYS A 96 18.52 19.25 1.73
CA LYS A 96 19.59 18.88 0.78
C LYS A 96 19.22 17.66 -0.11
N ASN A 97 17.98 17.63 -0.62
CA ASN A 97 17.41 16.54 -1.43
C ASN A 97 17.32 15.16 -0.75
N LYS A 98 17.44 15.08 0.59
CA LYS A 98 17.23 13.87 1.38
C LYS A 98 16.01 14.07 2.28
N LEU A 99 15.34 12.98 2.64
CA LEU A 99 14.32 13.00 3.68
C LEU A 99 14.98 13.41 4.99
N LYS A 100 14.40 14.40 5.68
CA LYS A 100 14.88 14.80 7.00
C LYS A 100 14.46 13.78 8.07
N ALA A 101 13.30 13.18 7.88
CA ALA A 101 12.73 12.19 8.79
C ALA A 101 13.15 10.75 8.42
N THR A 102 13.24 9.89 9.43
CA THR A 102 13.64 8.47 9.27
C THR A 102 12.52 7.60 8.69
N LYS A 103 11.25 7.91 8.98
CA LYS A 103 10.09 7.09 8.62
C LYS A 103 8.94 7.92 8.07
N ILE A 104 8.32 7.42 7.00
CA ILE A 104 7.12 7.99 6.40
C ILE A 104 5.87 7.27 6.92
N LYS A 105 4.84 8.04 7.29
CA LYS A 105 3.55 7.57 7.78
C LYS A 105 2.58 7.36 6.61
N GLY A 106 1.96 6.18 6.58
CA GLY A 106 0.92 5.83 5.61
C GLY A 106 1.45 5.40 4.23
N PRO A 107 0.54 5.25 3.24
CA PRO A 107 0.91 4.87 1.89
C PRO A 107 1.62 6.03 1.17
N VAL A 108 2.49 5.65 0.23
CA VAL A 108 3.23 6.57 -0.64
C VAL A 108 3.03 6.10 -2.07
N ALA A 109 2.72 7.05 -2.95
CA ALA A 109 2.54 6.77 -4.37
C ALA A 109 3.87 6.38 -5.04
N MET A 110 3.82 5.68 -6.17
CA MET A 110 5.04 5.32 -6.92
C MET A 110 5.56 6.53 -7.72
N GLU A 111 4.65 7.45 -8.01
CA GLU A 111 4.83 8.74 -8.67
C GLU A 111 5.71 9.68 -7.84
N THR A 112 5.81 9.44 -6.53
CA THR A 112 6.72 10.15 -5.62
C THR A 112 8.20 9.83 -5.88
N LYS A 113 8.55 9.13 -6.97
CA LYS A 113 9.93 8.95 -7.45
C LYS A 113 10.49 10.31 -7.90
N HIS A 114 10.92 11.07 -6.91
CA HIS A 114 11.67 12.30 -7.06
C HIS A 114 13.19 11.97 -7.00
N ASN A 115 14.06 12.85 -7.48
CA ASN A 115 15.54 12.73 -7.45
C ASN A 115 16.16 12.65 -6.03
N SER A 116 15.35 12.44 -4.99
CA SER A 116 15.82 12.20 -3.63
C SER A 116 16.27 10.76 -3.47
N LYS A 117 17.60 10.53 -3.48
CA LYS A 117 18.25 9.21 -3.37
C LYS A 117 17.66 8.34 -2.23
N ASN A 118 17.32 8.93 -1.09
CA ASN A 118 16.79 8.20 0.07
C ASN A 118 15.29 7.84 -0.03
N LEU A 119 14.48 8.67 -0.70
CA LEU A 119 13.05 8.41 -0.87
C LEU A 119 12.81 7.23 -1.82
N ALA A 120 13.60 7.15 -2.90
CA ALA A 120 13.59 6.01 -3.81
C ALA A 120 13.96 4.70 -3.08
N ARG A 121 14.98 4.74 -2.21
CA ARG A 121 15.39 3.60 -1.37
C ARG A 121 14.24 3.16 -0.44
N TYR A 122 13.52 4.10 0.18
CA TYR A 122 12.36 3.81 1.01
C TYR A 122 11.23 3.13 0.22
N ILE A 123 10.85 3.68 -0.93
CA ILE A 123 9.83 3.10 -1.82
C ILE A 123 10.23 1.69 -2.27
N PHE A 124 11.49 1.51 -2.67
CA PHE A 124 12.04 0.21 -3.06
C PHE A 124 12.01 -0.80 -1.89
N TYR A 125 12.41 -0.36 -0.70
CA TYR A 125 12.34 -1.17 0.52
C TYR A 125 10.91 -1.62 0.81
N LEU A 126 9.93 -0.71 0.73
CA LEU A 126 8.51 -1.04 0.88
C LEU A 126 8.05 -2.07 -0.15
N LYS A 127 8.47 -1.95 -1.41
CA LYS A 127 8.19 -2.92 -2.48
C LYS A 127 8.77 -4.30 -2.15
N LYS A 128 10.03 -4.37 -1.68
CA LYS A 128 10.69 -5.63 -1.28
C LYS A 128 9.99 -6.28 -0.08
N LYS A 129 9.62 -5.50 0.94
CA LYS A 129 8.85 -5.99 2.11
C LYS A 129 7.46 -6.52 1.70
N LYS A 130 6.71 -5.80 0.86
CA LYS A 130 5.41 -6.27 0.32
C LYS A 130 5.55 -7.58 -0.45
N LYS A 131 6.56 -7.72 -1.32
CA LYS A 131 6.86 -8.98 -2.05
C LYS A 131 7.15 -10.14 -1.08
N LYS A 132 8.00 -9.94 -0.07
CA LYS A 132 8.28 -10.96 0.96
C LYS A 132 7.01 -11.39 1.72
N LYS A 133 6.15 -10.45 2.14
CA LYS A 133 4.86 -10.75 2.79
C LYS A 133 3.93 -11.57 1.88
N LYS A 134 3.79 -11.21 0.59
CA LYS A 134 2.98 -11.97 -0.40
C LYS A 134 3.49 -13.41 -0.56
N LYS A 135 4.81 -13.61 -0.68
CA LYS A 135 5.43 -14.96 -0.76
C LYS A 135 5.11 -15.80 0.49
N LYS A 136 5.25 -15.22 1.70
CA LYS A 136 4.90 -15.91 2.96
C LYS A 136 3.40 -16.29 3.01
N LYS A 137 2.49 -15.40 2.62
CA LYS A 137 1.04 -15.69 2.54
C LYS A 137 0.73 -16.82 1.55
N LYS A 138 1.32 -16.82 0.35
CA LYS A 138 1.17 -17.92 -0.63
C LYS A 138 1.64 -19.26 -0.06
N LYS A 139 2.82 -19.30 0.58
CA LYS A 139 3.33 -20.52 1.26
C LYS A 139 2.36 -21.03 2.35
N LYS A 140 1.84 -20.14 3.21
CA LYS A 140 0.84 -20.51 4.24
C LYS A 140 -0.46 -21.05 3.61
N LYS A 141 -0.99 -20.43 2.56
CA LYS A 141 -2.18 -20.93 1.82
C LYS A 141 -1.94 -22.32 1.22
N LYS A 142 -0.79 -22.56 0.57
CA LYS A 142 -0.41 -23.88 0.03
C LYS A 142 -0.35 -24.95 1.14
N LYS A 143 0.26 -24.65 2.29
CA LYS A 143 0.30 -25.56 3.46
C LYS A 143 -1.10 -25.87 4.00
N LYS A 144 -1.99 -24.87 4.13
CA LYS A 144 -3.39 -25.09 4.55
C LYS A 144 -4.17 -25.96 3.56
N LYS A 145 -4.04 -25.73 2.25
CA LYS A 145 -4.66 -26.59 1.21
C LYS A 145 -4.17 -28.04 1.30
N LYS A 146 -2.85 -28.27 1.45
CA LYS A 146 -2.30 -29.62 1.64
C LYS A 146 -2.84 -30.31 2.91
N LYS A 147 -2.96 -29.59 4.03
CA LYS A 147 -3.55 -30.15 5.27
C LYS A 147 -5.03 -30.51 5.10
N LYS A 148 -5.83 -29.65 4.45
CA LYS A 148 -7.25 -29.96 4.15
C LYS A 148 -7.39 -31.19 3.24
N LYS A 149 -6.58 -31.29 2.18
CA LYS A 149 -6.56 -32.46 1.29
C LYS A 149 -6.22 -33.74 2.05
N LYS A 150 -5.18 -33.72 2.91
CA LYS A 150 -4.83 -34.87 3.76
C LYS A 150 -5.94 -35.28 4.73
N LYS A 151 -6.66 -34.32 5.32
CA LYS A 151 -7.81 -34.63 6.20
C LYS A 151 -8.96 -35.26 5.42
N ALA A 152 -9.31 -34.72 4.26
CA ALA A 152 -10.37 -35.28 3.41
C ALA A 152 -10.04 -36.71 2.95
N LEU A 153 -8.80 -36.99 2.54
CA LEU A 153 -8.38 -38.36 2.20
C LEU A 153 -8.54 -39.32 3.37
N LYS A 154 -8.10 -38.95 4.58
CA LYS A 154 -8.29 -39.78 5.78
C LYS A 154 -9.76 -40.05 6.10
N SER A 155 -10.65 -39.09 5.84
CA SER A 155 -12.10 -39.26 6.02
C SER A 155 -12.68 -40.27 5.03
N ILE A 156 -12.25 -40.21 3.77
CA ILE A 156 -12.65 -41.14 2.70
C ILE A 156 -12.14 -42.56 2.98
N GLU A 157 -10.88 -42.70 3.40
CA GLU A 157 -10.31 -44.00 3.81
C GLU A 157 -11.09 -44.62 4.97
N LYS A 158 -11.54 -43.81 5.94
CA LYS A 158 -12.32 -44.28 7.08
C LYS A 158 -13.74 -44.72 6.70
N SER A 159 -14.42 -44.02 5.78
CA SER A 159 -15.74 -44.44 5.28
C SER A 159 -15.67 -45.73 4.45
N ASN A 160 -14.62 -45.89 3.63
CA ASN A 160 -14.44 -47.10 2.84
C ASN A 160 -14.13 -48.34 3.71
N ARG A 161 -13.43 -48.17 4.84
CA ARG A 161 -13.26 -49.26 5.82
C ARG A 161 -14.59 -49.70 6.43
N LEU A 162 -15.41 -48.77 6.89
CA LEU A 162 -16.72 -49.09 7.47
C LEU A 162 -17.67 -49.79 6.47
N ASN A 163 -17.59 -49.43 5.18
CA ASN A 163 -18.38 -50.08 4.12
C ASN A 163 -17.84 -51.47 3.73
N ASN A 164 -16.55 -51.75 3.97
CA ASN A 164 -15.95 -53.07 3.76
C ASN A 164 -16.07 -53.96 5.01
N ASP A 165 -16.18 -53.36 6.20
CA ASP A 165 -16.51 -54.04 7.45
C ASP A 165 -18.01 -54.39 7.52
N SER A 166 -18.88 -53.74 6.73
CA SER A 166 -20.18 -54.28 6.31
C SER A 166 -20.00 -55.32 5.19
N CYS A 167 -19.13 -56.30 5.46
CA CYS A 167 -18.96 -57.51 4.67
C CYS A 167 -20.24 -58.36 4.79
N PHE A 168 -21.26 -57.96 4.05
CA PHE A 168 -22.28 -58.83 3.48
C PHE A 168 -22.41 -58.61 1.96
N VAL A 169 -21.59 -57.73 1.35
CA VAL A 169 -21.77 -57.33 -0.07
C VAL A 169 -20.51 -57.54 -0.93
N VAL A 170 -19.35 -57.88 -0.35
CA VAL A 170 -18.10 -58.05 -1.13
C VAL A 170 -17.85 -59.51 -1.56
N GLU A 171 -18.65 -60.48 -1.11
CA GLU A 171 -18.60 -61.86 -1.65
C GLU A 171 -19.42 -62.06 -2.94
N TYR A 172 -20.34 -61.16 -3.29
CA TYR A 172 -21.18 -61.31 -4.48
C TYR A 172 -20.50 -60.92 -5.80
N ILE A 173 -19.43 -60.12 -5.77
CA ILE A 173 -18.84 -59.56 -7.02
C ILE A 173 -17.74 -60.47 -7.60
N THR A 174 -17.16 -61.38 -6.82
CA THR A 174 -16.21 -62.39 -7.33
C THR A 174 -16.89 -63.66 -7.84
N MET A 175 -18.11 -63.99 -7.39
CA MET A 175 -18.86 -65.15 -7.89
C MET A 175 -19.42 -64.97 -9.31
N VAL A 176 -19.65 -63.74 -9.77
CA VAL A 176 -20.30 -63.50 -11.09
C VAL A 176 -19.30 -63.56 -12.27
N LYS A 177 -17.99 -63.62 -12.02
CA LYS A 177 -16.95 -63.72 -13.07
C LYS A 177 -16.57 -65.15 -13.48
N HIS A 178 -17.31 -66.16 -13.02
CA HIS A 178 -17.10 -67.56 -13.40
C HIS A 178 -18.33 -68.21 -14.07
N PHE A 179 -19.36 -67.42 -14.40
CA PHE A 179 -20.58 -67.93 -15.03
C PHE A 179 -21.05 -67.15 -16.26
N ILE A 180 -20.17 -66.35 -16.87
CA ILE A 180 -20.38 -65.75 -18.21
C ILE A 180 -19.10 -65.92 -19.01
#